data_AF-A0A3N7DD72-F1
#
_entry.id   AF-A0A3N7DD72-F1
#
_cell.length_a   1.000
_cell.length_b   1.000
_cell.length_c   1.000
_cell.angle_alpha   90.00
_cell.angle_beta   90.00
_cell.angle_gamma   90.00
#
_symmetry.space_group_name_H-M   'P 1'
#
loop_
_entity.id
_entity.type
_entity.pdbx_description
1 polymer ?
#
loop_
_entity_poly.entity_id
_entity_poly.type
_entity_poly.pdbx_seq_one_letter_code
_entity_poly.pdbx_strand_id
1 'polypeptide(L)'
;MKNLFIAMLLLVTLSLGACKKNYEEGGYEAPKTLVISGPAEVKKNNSVDFATYYINGTYVWEVTGDATISGGQGTSKVTIKFGNTNAKVTVTVADKSLSRDITVQ
;
A
#
# COMPACT_ATOMS: atom_id res chain seq x y z
N MET A 1 -52.87 33.76 -11.06
CA MET A 1 -51.68 33.14 -10.43
C MET A 1 -51.91 31.64 -10.32
N LYS A 2 -51.63 30.84 -11.36
CA LYS A 2 -51.86 29.39 -11.29
C LYS A 2 -50.94 28.58 -12.21
N ASN A 3 -49.68 28.99 -12.37
CA ASN A 3 -48.80 28.38 -13.37
C ASN A 3 -47.29 28.47 -13.03
N LEU A 4 -46.84 28.16 -11.80
CA LEU A 4 -45.39 28.27 -11.50
C LEU A 4 -44.74 27.21 -10.61
N PHE A 5 -45.30 26.02 -10.38
CA PHE A 5 -44.59 25.01 -9.58
C PHE A 5 -44.75 23.57 -10.10
N ILE A 6 -44.66 23.38 -11.41
CA ILE A 6 -44.43 22.05 -12.02
C ILE A 6 -42.97 22.01 -12.49
N ALA A 7 -42.04 22.03 -11.54
CA ALA A 7 -40.61 21.80 -11.80
C ALA A 7 -39.87 21.27 -10.57
N MET A 8 -40.57 20.66 -9.62
CA MET A 8 -39.95 20.19 -8.37
C MET A 8 -40.56 18.88 -7.90
N LEU A 9 -40.68 17.90 -8.79
CA LEU A 9 -40.99 16.55 -8.37
C LEU A 9 -40.32 15.51 -9.28
N LEU A 10 -38.99 15.42 -9.14
CA LEU A 10 -38.30 14.14 -9.19
C LEU A 10 -36.93 14.30 -8.50
N LEU A 11 -36.95 14.59 -7.19
CA LEU A 11 -35.86 14.10 -6.34
C LEU A 11 -36.03 12.58 -6.35
N VAL A 12 -35.40 11.93 -7.33
CA VAL A 12 -35.05 10.53 -7.18
C VAL A 12 -34.17 10.51 -5.94
N THR A 13 -34.77 10.15 -4.80
CA THR A 13 -34.00 9.71 -3.66
C THR A 13 -33.36 8.41 -4.10
N LEU A 14 -32.23 8.54 -4.81
CA LEU A 14 -31.27 7.47 -4.84
C LEU A 14 -30.81 7.38 -3.40
N SER A 15 -31.52 6.59 -2.59
CA SER A 15 -30.89 6.08 -1.40
C SER A 15 -29.71 5.30 -1.96
N LEU A 16 -28.51 5.87 -1.85
CA LEU A 16 -27.31 5.07 -1.72
C LEU A 16 -27.64 4.17 -0.54
N GLY A 17 -28.20 2.99 -0.82
CA GLY A 17 -28.35 1.96 0.19
C GLY A 17 -26.97 1.86 0.78
N ALA A 18 -26.82 2.30 2.03
CA ALA A 18 -25.52 2.40 2.67
C ALA A 18 -24.80 1.10 2.38
N CYS A 19 -23.55 1.16 1.89
CA CYS A 19 -22.74 -0.04 1.71
C CYS A 19 -22.83 -0.81 3.03
N LYS A 20 -23.61 -1.90 3.05
CA LYS A 20 -23.74 -2.70 4.25
C LYS A 20 -22.33 -3.22 4.50
N LYS A 21 -21.85 -3.03 5.72
CA LYS A 21 -20.60 -3.63 6.15
C LYS A 21 -20.76 -5.14 5.96
N ASN A 22 -20.03 -5.73 5.01
CA ASN A 22 -19.99 -7.18 4.80
C ASN A 22 -19.02 -7.86 5.80
N TYR A 23 -18.87 -7.28 7.00
CA TYR A 23 -18.06 -7.86 8.05
C TYR A 23 -18.90 -7.97 9.32
N GLU A 24 -18.83 -9.14 9.94
CA GLU A 24 -19.43 -9.44 11.24
C GLU A 24 -18.94 -8.41 12.29
N GLU A 25 -19.78 -8.06 13.25
CA GLU A 25 -19.45 -7.09 14.30
C GLU A 25 -18.43 -7.72 15.27
N GLY A 26 -17.17 -7.60 14.89
CA GLY A 26 -15.98 -8.10 15.60
C GLY A 26 -14.77 -7.46 14.95
N GLY A 27 -14.17 -6.50 15.65
CA GLY A 27 -13.32 -5.46 15.09
C GLY A 27 -12.10 -5.96 14.31
N TYR A 28 -11.76 -5.21 13.25
CA TYR A 28 -10.47 -5.34 12.58
C TYR A 28 -9.34 -5.14 13.60
N GLU A 29 -8.58 -6.19 13.90
CA GLU A 29 -7.29 -6.06 14.59
C GLU A 29 -6.22 -5.76 13.54
N ALA A 30 -5.58 -4.60 13.67
CA ALA A 30 -4.52 -4.20 12.75
C ALA A 30 -3.34 -5.19 12.84
N PRO A 31 -2.68 -5.55 11.72
CA PRO A 31 -1.52 -6.43 11.73
C PRO A 31 -0.44 -5.89 12.67
N LYS A 32 -0.10 -6.66 13.70
CA LYS A 32 0.90 -6.26 14.70
C LYS A 32 2.33 -6.38 14.19
N THR A 33 2.56 -7.28 13.25
CA THR A 33 3.89 -7.62 12.75
C THR A 33 4.07 -7.14 11.32
N LEU A 34 5.20 -6.47 11.07
CA LEU A 34 5.59 -6.03 9.74
C LEU A 34 5.98 -7.25 8.89
N VAL A 35 5.64 -7.23 7.60
CA VAL A 35 6.06 -8.25 6.62
C VAL A 35 6.48 -7.53 5.35
N ILE A 36 7.62 -7.89 4.77
CA ILE A 36 7.97 -7.45 3.42
C ILE A 36 7.49 -8.53 2.44
N SER A 37 6.51 -8.19 1.61
CA SER A 37 6.05 -9.01 0.48
C SER A 37 6.78 -8.60 -0.79
N GLY A 38 7.07 -9.58 -1.65
CA GLY A 38 7.92 -9.46 -2.84
C GLY A 38 8.82 -10.69 -3.02
N PRO A 39 9.54 -10.81 -4.13
CA PRO A 39 10.45 -11.92 -4.37
C PRO A 39 11.71 -11.82 -3.49
N ALA A 40 12.30 -12.96 -3.14
CA ALA A 40 13.61 -13.03 -2.48
C ALA A 40 14.77 -13.13 -3.50
N GLU A 41 14.45 -13.38 -4.77
CA GLU A 41 15.40 -13.48 -5.87
C GLU A 41 14.94 -12.57 -7.01
N VAL A 42 15.84 -11.71 -7.49
CA VAL A 42 15.55 -10.73 -8.54
C VAL A 42 16.59 -10.82 -9.63
N LYS A 43 16.16 -10.70 -10.89
CA LYS A 43 17.08 -10.64 -12.03
C LYS A 43 17.88 -9.34 -11.99
N LYS A 44 19.15 -9.41 -12.38
CA LYS A 44 20.02 -8.23 -12.58
C LYS A 44 19.33 -7.14 -13.41
N ASN A 45 19.54 -5.89 -13.02
CA ASN A 45 19.06 -4.70 -13.73
C ASN A 45 17.53 -4.61 -13.89
N ASN A 46 16.77 -5.30 -13.04
CA ASN A 46 15.31 -5.30 -13.08
C ASN A 46 14.70 -4.41 -11.99
N SER A 47 13.46 -3.96 -12.23
CA SER A 47 12.66 -3.20 -11.25
C SER A 47 11.54 -4.08 -10.69
N VAL A 48 11.37 -4.05 -9.37
CA VAL A 48 10.43 -4.91 -8.66
C VAL A 48 9.73 -4.11 -7.57
N ASP A 49 8.43 -4.36 -7.43
CA ASP A 49 7.64 -3.82 -6.34
C ASP A 49 7.72 -4.69 -5.09
N PHE A 50 7.93 -4.03 -3.95
CA PHE A 50 7.78 -4.61 -2.62
C PHE A 50 6.64 -3.90 -1.90
N ALA A 51 6.02 -4.62 -0.96
CA ALA A 51 4.92 -4.08 -0.17
C ALA A 51 5.00 -4.57 1.26
N THR A 52 4.33 -3.86 2.15
CA THR A 52 4.03 -4.31 3.50
C THR A 52 2.57 -4.05 3.84
N TYR A 53 2.10 -4.60 4.95
CA TYR A 53 0.76 -4.29 5.44
C TYR A 53 0.65 -2.83 5.85
N TYR A 54 -0.56 -2.29 5.73
CA TYR A 54 -0.81 -0.93 6.18
C TYR A 54 -0.73 -0.85 7.72
N ILE A 55 0.10 0.07 8.20
CA ILE A 55 0.26 0.49 9.58
C ILE A 55 0.21 2.01 9.53
N ASN A 56 -0.56 2.63 10.41
CA ASN A 56 -0.60 4.08 10.49
C ASN A 56 0.79 4.63 10.82
N GLY A 57 1.35 5.44 9.92
CA GLY A 57 2.69 5.99 10.05
C GLY A 57 3.29 6.35 8.70
N THR A 58 4.48 6.95 8.73
CA THR A 58 5.28 7.20 7.52
C THR A 58 6.25 6.04 7.31
N TYR A 59 6.33 5.54 6.08
CA TYR A 59 7.22 4.44 5.72
C TYR A 59 8.58 4.95 5.25
N VAL A 60 9.63 4.42 5.85
CA VAL A 60 11.01 4.62 5.40
C VAL A 60 11.50 3.30 4.85
N TRP A 61 11.74 3.28 3.55
CA TRP A 61 12.35 2.18 2.82
C TRP A 61 13.82 2.50 2.59
N GLU A 62 14.67 1.50 2.81
CA GLU A 62 16.10 1.58 2.61
C GLU A 62 16.55 0.35 1.82
N VAL A 63 17.56 0.55 0.98
CA VAL A 63 18.18 -0.51 0.19
C VAL A 63 19.70 -0.44 0.28
N THR A 64 20.37 -1.58 0.22
CA THR A 64 21.84 -1.67 0.19
C THR A 64 22.35 -2.15 -1.17
N GLY A 65 23.68 -2.14 -1.35
CA GLY A 65 24.34 -2.54 -2.59
C GLY A 65 24.23 -1.48 -3.67
N ASP A 66 23.99 -1.91 -4.90
CA ASP A 66 23.74 -1.04 -6.07
C ASP A 66 22.25 -0.90 -6.41
N ALA A 67 21.36 -1.31 -5.51
CA ALA A 67 19.93 -1.09 -5.63
C ALA A 67 19.54 0.38 -5.36
N THR A 68 18.47 0.85 -6.01
CA THR A 68 17.95 2.20 -5.83
C THR A 68 16.43 2.18 -5.73
N ILE A 69 15.88 3.01 -4.84
CA ILE A 69 14.42 3.20 -4.74
C ILE A 69 13.99 4.17 -5.84
N SER A 70 13.13 3.71 -6.73
CA SER A 70 12.62 4.48 -7.88
C SER A 70 11.28 5.15 -7.63
N GLY A 71 10.54 4.73 -6.58
CA GLY A 71 9.26 5.32 -6.20
C GLY A 71 8.64 4.66 -4.97
N GLY A 72 7.62 5.31 -4.40
CA GLY A 72 6.83 4.75 -3.29
C GLY A 72 7.35 5.04 -1.87
N GLN A 73 8.41 5.84 -1.74
CA GLN A 73 8.86 6.34 -0.44
C GLN A 73 7.70 6.98 0.35
N GLY A 74 7.65 6.77 1.67
CA GLY A 74 6.57 7.28 2.52
C GLY A 74 5.31 6.42 2.50
N THR A 75 5.23 5.40 1.64
CA THR A 75 4.03 4.57 1.46
C THR A 75 4.29 3.09 1.80
N SER A 76 3.22 2.30 1.93
CA SER A 76 3.31 0.86 2.20
C SER A 76 3.78 0.02 1.00
N LYS A 77 4.04 0.65 -0.16
CA LYS A 77 4.57 0.00 -1.37
C LYS A 77 5.77 0.78 -1.89
N VAL A 78 6.78 0.07 -2.38
CA VAL A 78 7.99 0.68 -2.93
C VAL A 78 8.38 -0.03 -4.22
N THR A 79 8.88 0.72 -5.19
CA THR A 79 9.47 0.18 -6.41
C THR A 79 10.98 0.33 -6.34
N ILE A 80 11.70 -0.79 -6.39
CA ILE A 80 13.16 -0.84 -6.27
C ILE A 80 13.76 -1.33 -7.58
N LYS A 81 14.72 -0.59 -8.10
CA LYS A 81 15.57 -1.01 -9.22
C LYS A 81 16.83 -1.65 -8.67
N PHE A 82 17.05 -2.92 -8.99
CA PHE A 82 18.25 -3.67 -8.59
C PHE A 82 19.33 -3.54 -9.65
N GLY A 83 20.60 -3.51 -9.22
CA GLY A 83 21.76 -3.59 -10.10
C GLY A 83 22.22 -5.03 -10.27
N ASN A 84 23.50 -5.29 -9.97
CA ASN A 84 24.16 -6.59 -10.12
C ASN A 84 24.58 -7.23 -8.79
N THR A 85 24.43 -6.53 -7.67
CA THR A 85 24.83 -7.03 -6.35
C THR A 85 23.63 -7.43 -5.51
N ASN A 86 23.81 -8.45 -4.65
CA ASN A 86 22.81 -8.78 -3.64
C ASN A 86 22.51 -7.55 -2.78
N ALA A 87 21.26 -7.41 -2.38
CA ALA A 87 20.78 -6.25 -1.66
C ALA A 87 19.98 -6.67 -0.44
N LYS A 88 19.83 -5.76 0.50
CA LYS A 88 18.88 -5.87 1.61
C LYS A 88 17.83 -4.80 1.42
N VAL A 89 16.55 -5.17 1.56
CA VAL A 89 15.42 -4.24 1.58
C VAL A 89 14.95 -4.12 3.01
N THR A 90 14.95 -2.91 3.54
CA THR A 90 14.50 -2.61 4.90
C THR A 90 13.32 -1.67 4.83
N VAL A 91 12.30 -1.92 5.66
CA VAL A 91 11.19 -0.99 5.87
C VAL A 91 11.02 -0.72 7.34
N THR A 92 10.91 0.56 7.67
CA THR A 92 10.64 1.06 9.01
C THR A 92 9.37 1.91 8.99
N VAL A 93 8.46 1.67 9.92
CA VAL A 93 7.22 2.44 10.09
C VAL A 93 6.82 2.44 11.55
N ALA A 94 6.51 3.63 12.08
CA ALA A 94 6.30 3.84 13.52
C ALA A 94 7.50 3.30 14.33
N ASP A 95 7.26 2.29 15.19
CA ASP A 95 8.24 1.63 16.06
C ASP A 95 8.71 0.26 15.53
N LYS A 96 8.32 -0.10 14.30
CA LYS A 96 8.59 -1.42 13.70
C LYS A 96 9.58 -1.29 12.57
N SER A 97 10.53 -2.22 12.49
CA SER A 97 11.45 -2.35 11.38
C SER A 97 11.60 -3.82 11.00
N LEU A 98 11.71 -4.09 9.69
CA LEU A 98 11.96 -5.42 9.16
C LEU A 98 12.90 -5.30 7.97
N SER A 99 13.80 -6.26 7.83
CA SER A 99 14.70 -6.38 6.68
C SER A 99 14.50 -7.72 5.97
N ARG A 100 14.74 -7.71 4.65
CA ARG A 100 14.74 -8.89 3.80
C ARG A 100 15.98 -8.89 2.92
N ASP A 101 16.72 -9.99 2.93
CA ASP A 101 17.82 -10.21 1.99
C ASP A 101 17.29 -10.64 0.62
N ILE A 102 17.86 -10.04 -0.43
CA ILE A 102 17.50 -10.27 -1.83
C ILE A 102 18.74 -10.76 -2.58
N THR A 103 18.63 -11.93 -3.19
CA THR A 103 19.66 -12.47 -4.06
C THR A 103 19.44 -11.93 -5.48
N VAL A 104 20.47 -11.33 -6.07
CA VAL A 104 20.43 -10.83 -7.45
C VAL A 104 21.14 -11.82 -8.37
N GLN A 105 20.43 -12.29 -9.39
CA GLN A 105 20.87 -13.33 -10.33
C GLN A 105 21.06 -12.79 -11.75
#